data_AF-A0A7C0YBF9-F1
#
_entry.id   AF-A0A7C0YBF9-F1
#
_cell.length_a   1.000
_cell.length_b   1.000
_cell.length_c   1.000
_cell.angle_alpha   90.00
_cell.angle_beta   90.00
_cell.angle_gamma   90.00
#
_symmetry.space_group_name_H-M   'P 1'
#
loop_
_entity.id
_entity.type
_entity.pdbx_description
1 polymer ?
#
loop_
_entity_poly.entity_id
_entity_poly.type
_entity_poly.pdbx_seq_one_letter_code
_entity_poly.pdbx_strand_id
1 'polypeptide(L)' 'VIVVPGVVLGSGEITKPVSVAALRFSKSAEEKIKKAGGKCMSLEEFSELYPGKFKNKARIMG' A
#
# COMPACT_ATOMS: atom_id res chain seq x y z
N VAL A 1 7.79 -0.56 -2.46
CA VAL A 1 6.53 -0.06 -1.84
C VAL A 1 5.61 0.33 -2.97
N ILE A 2 4.35 -0.07 -2.92
CA ILE A 2 3.35 0.30 -3.92
C ILE A 2 2.65 1.55 -3.41
N VAL A 3 2.51 2.57 -4.25
CA VAL A 3 1.78 3.79 -3.90
C VAL A 3 0.55 3.86 -4.79
N VAL A 4 -0.61 3.93 -4.16
CA VAL A 4 -1.90 4.03 -4.84
C VAL A 4 -2.51 5.39 -4.49
N PRO A 5 -2.63 6.32 -5.46
CA PRO A 5 -3.25 7.62 -5.25
C PRO A 5 -4.78 7.50 -5.23
N GLY A 6 -5.32 6.63 -4.36
CA GLY A 6 -6.74 6.30 -4.34
C GLY A 6 -7.09 5.29 -3.25
N VAL A 7 -8.20 4.57 -3.47
CA VAL A 7 -8.73 3.56 -2.55
C VAL A 7 -8.30 2.17 -2.99
N VAL A 8 -7.69 1.40 -2.08
CA VAL A 8 -7.32 0.01 -2.34
C VAL A 8 -8.45 -0.92 -1.91
N LEU A 9 -8.92 -1.74 -2.84
CA LEU A 9 -9.98 -2.73 -2.63
C LEU A 9 -9.40 -4.14 -2.56
N GLY A 10 -9.99 -4.97 -1.69
CA GLY A 10 -9.53 -6.32 -1.44
C GLY A 10 -10.12 -7.34 -2.40
N SER A 11 -9.93 -7.17 -3.71
CA SER A 11 -10.32 -8.19 -4.70
C SER A 11 -9.16 -9.16 -4.95
N GLY A 12 -9.47 -10.46 -5.11
CA GLY A 12 -8.45 -11.50 -5.34
C GLY A 12 -7.67 -11.93 -4.09
N GLU A 13 -6.58 -12.66 -4.28
CA GLU A 13 -5.72 -13.19 -3.22
C GLU A 13 -4.31 -12.57 -3.27
N ILE A 14 -3.77 -12.23 -2.11
CA ILE A 14 -2.40 -11.77 -1.96
C ILE A 14 -1.59 -12.95 -1.42
N THR A 15 -0.69 -13.48 -2.25
CA THR A 15 0.19 -14.61 -1.89
C THR A 15 1.60 -14.17 -1.48
N LYS A 16 1.93 -12.88 -1.69
CA LYS A 16 3.26 -12.32 -1.42
C LYS A 16 3.16 -11.15 -0.45
N PRO A 17 4.07 -11.02 0.52
CA PRO A 17 4.10 -9.86 1.40
C PRO A 17 4.42 -8.60 0.59
N VAL A 18 3.51 -7.63 0.61
CA VAL A 18 3.67 -6.36 -0.09
C VAL A 18 3.40 -5.19 0.85
N SER A 19 4.22 -4.14 0.75
CA SER A 19 3.96 -2.88 1.45
C SER A 19 3.24 -1.92 0.52
N VAL A 20 2.04 -1.50 0.89
CA VAL A 20 1.15 -0.63 0.10
C VAL A 20 0.88 0.65 0.87
N ALA A 21 1.08 1.78 0.23
CA ALA A 21 0.71 3.10 0.70
C ALA A 21 -0.48 3.62 -0.12
N ALA A 22 -1.58 3.99 0.53
CA ALA A 22 -2.75 4.50 -0.17
C ALA A 22 -3.50 5.57 0.65
N LEU A 23 -4.43 6.29 0.01
CA LEU A 23 -5.29 7.24 0.71
C LEU A 23 -6.24 6.52 1.66
N ARG A 24 -6.78 5.39 1.22
CA ARG A 24 -7.72 4.59 1.99
C ARG A 24 -7.63 3.11 1.58
N PHE A 25 -7.86 2.23 2.53
CA PHE A 25 -8.00 0.80 2.29
C PHE A 25 -9.40 0.34 2.67
N SER A 26 -9.94 -0.65 1.96
CA SER A 26 -11.11 -1.37 2.45
C SER A 26 -10.70 -2.37 3.54
N LYS A 27 -11.61 -2.68 4.46
CA LYS A 27 -11.36 -3.66 5.55
C LYS A 27 -10.81 -4.98 5.01
N SER A 28 -11.45 -5.51 3.95
CA SER A 28 -11.00 -6.74 3.29
C SER A 28 -9.62 -6.62 2.67
N ALA A 29 -9.24 -5.45 2.14
CA ALA A 29 -7.91 -5.22 1.58
C ALA A 29 -6.85 -5.24 2.69
N GLU A 30 -7.08 -4.50 3.78
CA GLU A 30 -6.14 -4.45 4.91
C GLU A 30 -5.92 -5.82 5.53
N GLU A 31 -7.00 -6.58 5.74
CA GLU A 31 -6.90 -7.94 6.28
C GLU A 31 -6.10 -8.85 5.36
N LYS A 32 -6.33 -8.80 4.04
CA LYS A 32 -5.59 -9.61 3.07
C LYS A 32 -4.10 -9.24 3.05
N ILE A 33 -3.79 -7.94 3.06
CA ILE A 33 -2.40 -7.45 3.08
C ILE A 33 -1.71 -7.91 4.37
N LYS A 34 -2.36 -7.75 5.53
CA LYS A 34 -1.81 -8.18 6.83
C LYS A 34 -1.64 -9.70 6.91
N LYS A 35 -2.63 -10.48 6.43
CA LYS A 35 -2.57 -11.95 6.37
C LYS A 35 -1.42 -12.46 5.51
N ALA A 36 -1.10 -11.76 4.42
CA ALA A 36 0.03 -12.09 3.57
C ALA A 36 1.40 -11.65 4.14
N GLY A 37 1.45 -11.07 5.35
CA GLY A 37 2.67 -10.52 5.93
C GLY A 37 3.10 -9.18 5.32
N GLY A 38 2.19 -8.50 4.62
CA GLY A 38 2.38 -7.17 4.06
C GLY A 38 2.15 -6.06 5.08
N LYS A 39 2.39 -4.81 4.65
CA LYS A 39 2.21 -3.60 5.49
C LYS A 39 1.33 -2.58 4.76
N CYS A 40 0.24 -2.19 5.39
CA CYS A 40 -0.57 -1.04 4.95
C CYS A 40 0.01 0.22 5.59
N MET A 41 0.15 1.29 4.81
CA MET A 41 0.60 2.60 5.27
C MET A 41 -0.32 3.66 4.66
N SER A 42 -0.57 4.76 5.37
CA SER A 42 -1.21 5.92 4.75
C SER A 42 -0.22 6.67 3.85
N LEU A 43 -0.73 7.53 2.97
CA LEU A 43 0.13 8.45 2.19
C LEU A 43 0.93 9.40 3.11
N GLU A 44 0.36 9.77 4.26
CA GLU A 44 1.02 10.59 5.27
C GLU A 44 2.23 9.85 5.88
N GLU A 45 2.02 8.64 6.38
CA GLU A 45 3.09 7.79 6.92
C GLU A 45 4.18 7.53 5.88
N PHE A 46 3.78 7.30 4.63
CA PHE A 46 4.73 7.10 3.54
C PHE A 46 5.56 8.37 3.27
N SER A 47 4.94 9.54 3.32
CA SER A 47 5.62 10.82 3.12
C SER A 47 6.63 11.12 4.24
N GLU A 48 6.28 10.80 5.49
CA GLU A 48 7.18 10.94 6.64
C GLU A 48 8.36 9.96 6.59
N LEU A 49 8.10 8.70 6.19
CA LEU A 49 9.14 7.67 6.10
C LEU A 49 10.06 7.85 4.89
N TYR A 50 9.58 8.47 3.81
CA TYR A 50 10.30 8.59 2.54
C TYR A 50 10.24 10.00 1.93
N PRO A 51 10.75 11.03 2.64
CA PRO A 51 10.79 12.39 2.11
C PRO A 51 11.57 12.42 0.78
N GLY A 52 10.91 12.85 -0.29
CA GLY A 52 11.52 13.05 -1.62
C GLY A 52 11.77 11.79 -2.46
N LYS A 53 11.38 10.57 -2.04
CA LYS A 53 11.68 9.32 -2.77
C LYS A 53 10.54 8.74 -3.63
N PHE A 54 9.55 9.55 -4.00
CA PHE A 54 8.49 9.13 -4.93
C PHE A 54 9.03 8.54 -6.25
N LYS A 55 10.25 8.92 -6.69
CA LYS A 55 10.82 8.47 -7.97
C LYS A 55 11.63 7.15 -7.94
N ASN A 56 12.21 6.74 -6.80
CA ASN A 56 13.22 5.67 -6.81
C ASN A 56 12.77 4.32 -6.22
N LYS A 57 11.62 4.25 -5.51
CA LYS A 57 11.13 2.99 -4.90
C LYS A 57 9.61 2.81 -4.89
N ALA A 58 8.86 3.77 -5.43
CA ALA A 58 7.40 3.71 -5.52
C ALA A 58 7.00 3.27 -6.93
N ARG A 59 6.25 2.17 -7.02
CA ARG A 59 5.54 1.81 -8.24
C ARG A 59 4.12 2.35 -8.10
N ILE A 60 3.77 3.33 -8.93
CA ILE A 60 2.43 3.91 -8.97
C ILE A 60 1.58 2.93 -9.77
N MET A 61 0.50 2.46 -9.15
CA MET A 61 -0.47 1.57 -9.77
C MET A 61 -1.81 2.29 -9.75
N GLY A 62 -2.38 2.49 -10.93
CA GLY A 62 -3.68 3.12 -11.16
C GLY A 62 -4.64 2.13 -11.80
#